data_AF-A0A1G0R1T1-F1
#
_entry.id   AF-A0A1G0R1T1-F1
#
_cell.length_a   1.000
_cell.length_b   1.000
_cell.length_c   1.000
_cell.angle_alpha   90.00
_cell.angle_beta   90.00
_cell.angle_gamma   90.00
#
_symmetry.space_group_name_H-M   'P 1'
#
loop_
_entity.id
_entity.type
_entity.pdbx_description
1 polymer ?
#
loop_
_entity_poly.entity_id
_entity_poly.type
_entity_poly.pdbx_seq_one_letter_code
_entity_poly.pdbx_strand_id
1 'polypeptide(L)'
;MLNYVWLGLLFFGIAAALSTDIIDQSTNRYRNGEALPVTIIFDKPFNKSSAETFSSTININAEDFNKFYNQSEKKDISQKAQITVNPEAEKIILFMRMDEQSPMLWKEMAKVSGNEDDLSGNVRINRFIDSTEALSSIYLEDISFAKMKEVTNSAIDYAGTAVKIALGLIGIMALWLGVMKIAEEAGLIKKIANAVKPITRFLFPDVPADHPAMGSMIMNISANMLGLGNAATPFGLKAMEDLDKLNKNKGTATNAMCTFLAINTAGLTLIPATAIAIRAASGSSDPAIIIGTSFFGAACATFTGIAAAKILEKFPVKKGEFKKKFNVNLRNLSIFLAALVIIAVFIITGIFGKVFSFLGIESSESLKKIIQIFSTVAIPLIIFTFVTYGAVKKVKLYEAFVEGAKEGFNVAVRIIPYLVAMLVAIGIFRAGGAMDFLVMILSPVTSLIGMPAEALPMALMRPLSGSGSLGIMAEIISVHGPDSFIGILVSTIMGSTETTFYVITLYFGTVNIRRTRHAIAAGLLADVAGILGAVFIVNFLFG
;
A
#
# COMPACT_ATOMS: atom_id res chain seq x y z
N MET A 1 -2.36 17.18 5.26
CA MET A 1 -1.58 16.04 5.78
C MET A 1 -0.86 15.27 4.67
N LEU A 2 -1.55 14.83 3.60
CA LEU A 2 -0.90 14.16 2.45
C LEU A 2 0.28 14.95 1.87
N ASN A 3 0.15 16.29 1.79
CA ASN A 3 1.25 17.17 1.41
C ASN A 3 2.52 16.98 2.26
N TYR A 4 2.38 16.84 3.58
CA TYR A 4 3.52 16.66 4.49
C TYR A 4 4.11 15.26 4.42
N VAL A 5 3.27 14.23 4.24
CA VAL A 5 3.75 12.85 4.02
C VAL A 5 4.53 12.78 2.71
N TRP A 6 3.98 13.33 1.63
CA TRP A 6 4.62 13.38 0.33
C TRP A 6 5.92 14.18 0.34
N LEU A 7 5.93 15.37 0.94
CA LEU A 7 7.15 16.17 1.14
C LEU A 7 8.18 15.43 2.00
N GLY A 8 7.74 14.73 3.05
CA GLY A 8 8.61 13.93 3.90
C GLY A 8 9.30 12.81 3.12
N LEU A 9 8.55 12.05 2.31
CA LEU A 9 9.10 10.99 1.46
C LEU A 9 10.14 11.54 0.48
N LEU A 10 9.85 12.64 -0.19
CA LEU A 10 10.80 13.28 -1.09
C LEU A 10 12.04 13.78 -0.36
N PHE A 11 11.84 14.54 0.72
CA PHE A 11 12.92 15.16 1.46
C PHE A 11 13.86 14.11 2.07
N PHE A 12 13.33 13.13 2.80
CA PHE A 12 14.15 12.10 3.44
C PHE A 12 14.80 11.17 2.41
N GLY A 13 14.11 10.85 1.31
CA GLY A 13 14.69 10.06 0.22
C GLY A 13 15.90 10.74 -0.41
N ILE A 14 15.75 12.00 -0.83
CA ILE A 14 16.82 12.78 -1.45
C ILE A 14 17.94 13.05 -0.44
N ALA A 15 17.60 13.40 0.81
CA ALA A 15 18.60 13.67 1.84
C ALA A 15 19.43 12.42 2.19
N ALA A 16 18.80 11.24 2.27
CA ALA A 16 19.50 9.98 2.52
C ALA A 16 20.41 9.59 1.34
N ALA A 17 19.93 9.76 0.10
CA ALA A 17 20.72 9.51 -1.10
C ALA A 17 21.95 10.41 -1.15
N LEU A 18 21.76 11.72 -0.96
CA LEU A 18 22.83 12.71 -0.97
C LEU A 18 23.83 12.46 0.16
N SER A 19 23.36 12.12 1.35
CA SER A 19 24.23 11.79 2.48
C SER A 19 25.10 10.56 2.17
N THR A 20 24.51 9.54 1.55
CA THR A 20 25.23 8.33 1.12
C THR A 20 26.27 8.65 0.06
N ASP A 21 25.92 9.43 -0.96
CA ASP A 21 26.86 9.84 -2.01
C ASP A 21 28.03 10.69 -1.46
N ILE A 22 27.78 11.58 -0.50
CA ILE A 22 28.83 12.37 0.18
C ILE A 22 29.77 11.44 0.96
N ILE A 23 29.23 10.44 1.66
CA ILE A 23 30.04 9.46 2.40
C ILE A 23 30.86 8.60 1.42
N ASP A 24 30.26 8.13 0.34
CA ASP A 24 30.92 7.30 -0.67
C ASP A 24 32.05 8.05 -1.37
N GLN A 25 31.86 9.34 -1.68
CA GLN A 25 32.91 10.22 -2.20
C GLN A 25 34.01 10.45 -1.15
N SER A 26 33.66 10.75 0.10
CA SER A 26 34.63 11.01 1.16
C SER A 26 35.49 9.80 1.51
N THR A 27 34.94 8.59 1.36
CA THR A 27 35.63 7.32 1.65
C THR A 27 36.31 6.72 0.42
N ASN A 28 36.20 7.38 -0.75
CA ASN A 28 36.59 6.85 -2.05
C ASN A 28 36.13 5.40 -2.27
N ARG A 29 34.86 5.10 -1.94
CA ARG A 29 34.31 3.73 -1.97
C ARG A 29 34.54 3.03 -3.32
N TYR A 30 34.39 3.78 -4.41
CA TYR A 30 34.56 3.27 -5.78
C TYR A 30 36.00 3.28 -6.28
N ARG A 31 36.96 3.76 -5.46
CA ARG A 31 38.38 3.84 -5.79
C ARG A 31 38.66 4.64 -7.07
N ASN A 32 37.94 5.75 -7.24
CA ASN A 32 38.11 6.66 -8.37
C ASN A 32 39.57 7.13 -8.47
N GLY A 33 40.11 7.14 -9.68
CA GLY A 33 41.50 7.48 -9.96
C GLY A 33 42.57 6.49 -9.45
N GLU A 34 42.20 5.41 -8.76
CA GLU A 34 43.16 4.39 -8.29
C GLU A 34 43.34 3.26 -9.31
N ALA A 35 44.55 2.69 -9.34
CA ALA A 35 44.92 1.63 -10.28
C ALA A 35 44.56 0.25 -9.71
N LEU A 36 43.63 -0.48 -10.34
CA LEU A 36 43.32 -1.85 -9.97
C LEU A 36 44.26 -2.81 -10.73
N PRO A 37 45.14 -3.57 -10.03
CA PRO A 37 46.01 -4.55 -10.68
C PRO A 37 45.19 -5.76 -11.15
N VAL A 38 45.39 -6.14 -12.41
CA VAL A 38 44.69 -7.26 -13.04
C VAL A 38 45.60 -8.04 -13.98
N THR A 39 45.22 -9.29 -14.26
CA THR A 39 45.78 -10.06 -15.37
C THR A 39 44.79 -10.05 -16.54
N ILE A 40 45.26 -9.63 -17.71
CA ILE A 40 44.45 -9.59 -18.93
C ILE A 40 44.90 -10.73 -19.85
N ILE A 41 43.94 -11.57 -20.26
CA ILE A 41 44.14 -12.63 -21.23
C ILE A 41 43.43 -12.22 -22.54
N PHE A 42 44.19 -12.02 -23.60
CA PHE A 42 43.72 -11.67 -24.94
C PHE A 42 43.40 -12.94 -25.74
N ASP A 43 42.38 -12.87 -26.59
CA ASP A 43 41.99 -13.95 -27.51
C ASP A 43 43.02 -14.23 -28.62
N LYS A 44 43.85 -13.23 -28.95
CA LYS A 44 44.92 -13.26 -29.95
C LYS A 44 46.12 -12.44 -29.49
N PRO A 45 47.31 -12.62 -30.11
CA PRO A 45 48.50 -11.87 -29.74
C PRO A 45 48.26 -10.35 -29.76
N PHE A 46 48.56 -9.68 -28.65
CA PHE A 46 48.30 -8.25 -28.51
C PHE A 46 49.28 -7.42 -29.34
N ASN A 47 48.74 -6.45 -30.10
CA ASN A 47 49.54 -5.50 -30.87
C ASN A 47 49.16 -4.06 -30.50
N LYS A 48 50.13 -3.30 -29.97
CA LYS A 48 49.92 -1.90 -29.55
C LYS A 48 49.91 -0.91 -30.73
N SER A 49 50.42 -1.31 -31.89
CA SER A 49 50.64 -0.42 -33.03
C SER A 49 49.49 -0.40 -34.04
N SER A 50 48.52 -1.32 -33.93
CA SER A 50 47.31 -1.35 -34.74
C SER A 50 46.12 -0.77 -33.97
N ALA A 51 45.32 0.06 -34.64
CA ALA A 51 44.00 0.45 -34.13
C ALA A 51 43.06 -0.76 -34.23
N GLU A 52 43.00 -1.55 -33.17
CA GLU A 52 42.31 -2.84 -33.17
C GLU A 52 41.60 -3.08 -31.82
N THR A 53 40.48 -3.81 -31.89
CA THR A 53 39.75 -4.28 -30.71
C THR A 53 40.04 -5.77 -30.49
N PHE A 54 40.32 -6.11 -29.23
CA PHE A 54 40.64 -7.47 -28.78
C PHE A 54 39.55 -7.93 -27.81
N SER A 55 39.07 -9.17 -27.97
CA SER A 55 38.25 -9.79 -26.92
C SER A 55 39.20 -10.31 -25.86
N SER A 56 38.87 -10.08 -24.59
CA SER A 56 39.77 -10.41 -23.48
C SER A 56 39.00 -10.85 -22.25
N THR A 57 39.72 -11.50 -21.34
CA THR A 57 39.24 -11.85 -20.01
C THR A 57 40.13 -11.20 -18.97
N ILE A 58 39.51 -10.46 -18.05
CA ILE A 58 40.16 -9.84 -16.91
C ILE A 58 40.04 -10.78 -15.73
N ASN A 59 41.19 -11.20 -15.19
CA ASN A 59 41.27 -12.03 -14.01
C ASN A 59 41.84 -11.24 -12.82
N ILE A 60 41.18 -11.36 -11.67
CA ILE A 60 41.58 -10.74 -10.42
C ILE A 60 41.43 -11.78 -9.30
N ASN A 61 42.47 -11.94 -8.49
CA ASN A 61 42.39 -12.74 -7.28
C ASN A 61 41.39 -12.12 -6.30
N ALA A 62 40.57 -12.95 -5.64
CA ALA A 62 39.63 -12.50 -4.62
C ALA A 62 40.29 -11.66 -3.52
N GLU A 63 41.51 -12.02 -3.09
CA GLU A 63 42.25 -11.28 -2.06
C GLU A 63 42.59 -9.85 -2.52
N ASP A 64 43.10 -9.70 -3.74
CA ASP A 64 43.46 -8.40 -4.31
C ASP A 64 42.22 -7.53 -4.53
N PHE A 65 41.13 -8.12 -5.01
CA PHE A 65 39.86 -7.41 -5.18
C PHE A 65 39.29 -6.96 -3.82
N ASN A 66 39.28 -7.84 -2.83
CA ASN A 66 38.79 -7.55 -1.49
C ASN A 66 39.62 -6.48 -0.81
N LYS A 67 40.95 -6.50 -0.96
CA LYS A 67 41.84 -5.46 -0.45
C LYS A 67 41.64 -4.12 -1.15
N PHE A 68 41.42 -4.14 -2.47
CA PHE A 68 41.19 -2.92 -3.23
C PHE A 68 39.85 -2.29 -2.85
N TYR A 69 38.73 -3.00 -2.95
CA TYR A 69 37.39 -2.44 -2.71
C TYR A 69 36.85 -2.57 -1.29
N ASN A 70 37.63 -3.11 -0.36
CA ASN A 70 37.20 -3.48 0.99
C ASN A 70 35.94 -4.38 0.97
N GLN A 71 36.00 -5.46 0.18
CA GLN A 71 34.91 -6.42 -0.04
C GLN A 71 35.22 -7.80 0.57
N SER A 72 34.29 -8.74 0.44
CA SER A 72 34.42 -10.13 0.95
C SER A 72 33.97 -11.17 -0.06
N GLU A 73 34.46 -11.05 -1.30
CA GLU A 73 34.26 -12.03 -2.36
C GLU A 73 34.98 -13.34 -2.05
N LYS A 74 34.30 -14.46 -2.29
CA LYS A 74 34.79 -15.82 -1.96
C LYS A 74 35.54 -16.51 -3.10
N LYS A 75 35.40 -16.00 -4.32
CA LYS A 75 35.95 -16.60 -5.55
C LYS A 75 36.71 -15.54 -6.34
N ASP A 76 37.71 -16.00 -7.07
CA ASP A 76 38.41 -15.16 -8.03
C ASP A 76 37.44 -14.65 -9.09
N ILE A 77 37.70 -13.44 -9.56
CA ILE A 77 36.84 -12.73 -10.48
C ILE A 77 37.41 -12.91 -11.88
N SER A 78 36.56 -13.41 -12.78
CA SER A 78 36.86 -13.52 -14.21
C SER A 78 35.78 -12.78 -14.98
N GLN A 79 36.15 -11.69 -15.62
CA GLN A 79 35.22 -10.78 -16.30
C GLN A 79 35.58 -10.66 -17.78
N LYS A 80 34.59 -10.89 -18.65
CA LYS A 80 34.77 -10.66 -20.09
C LYS A 80 34.85 -9.17 -20.38
N ALA A 81 35.77 -8.81 -21.28
CA ALA A 81 36.12 -7.44 -21.62
C ALA A 81 36.45 -7.29 -23.10
N GLN A 82 36.23 -6.10 -23.64
CA GLN A 82 36.76 -5.66 -24.93
C GLN A 82 37.81 -4.59 -24.68
N ILE A 83 38.97 -4.73 -25.33
CA ILE A 83 40.06 -3.78 -25.23
C ILE A 83 40.30 -3.18 -26.60
N THR A 84 40.14 -1.86 -26.70
CA THR A 84 40.36 -1.11 -27.93
C THR A 84 41.64 -0.28 -27.80
N VAL A 85 42.57 -0.48 -28.72
CA VAL A 85 43.81 0.29 -28.78
C VAL A 85 43.59 1.48 -29.72
N ASN A 86 43.87 2.69 -29.23
CA ASN A 86 43.97 3.90 -30.05
C ASN A 86 45.44 4.37 -30.07
N PRO A 87 46.21 4.02 -31.13
CA PRO A 87 47.62 4.35 -31.22
C PRO A 87 47.88 5.86 -31.27
N GLU A 88 47.01 6.64 -31.92
CA GLU A 88 47.19 8.10 -32.08
C GLU A 88 47.01 8.86 -30.76
N ALA A 89 46.11 8.39 -29.90
CA ALA A 89 45.86 8.98 -28.59
C ALA A 89 46.73 8.38 -27.46
N GLU A 90 47.58 7.39 -27.78
CA GLU A 90 48.30 6.53 -26.81
C GLU A 90 47.39 5.95 -25.71
N LYS A 91 46.11 5.69 -26.03
CA LYS A 91 45.11 5.20 -25.08
C LYS A 91 44.71 3.78 -25.38
N ILE A 92 44.59 2.97 -24.34
CA ILE A 92 43.99 1.64 -24.39
C ILE A 92 42.72 1.73 -23.56
N ILE A 93 41.57 1.54 -24.21
CA ILE A 93 40.27 1.66 -23.59
C ILE A 93 39.74 0.26 -23.28
N LEU A 94 39.22 0.10 -22.08
CA LEU A 94 38.53 -1.09 -21.60
C LEU A 94 37.02 -0.85 -21.67
N PHE A 95 36.28 -1.86 -22.14
CA PHE A 95 34.84 -1.97 -22.01
C PHE A 95 34.47 -3.33 -21.41
N MET A 96 33.67 -3.35 -20.35
CA MET A 96 33.18 -4.55 -19.69
C MET A 96 31.66 -4.50 -19.60
N ARG A 97 30.99 -5.53 -20.11
CA ARG A 97 29.55 -5.68 -19.90
C ARG A 97 29.31 -6.55 -18.68
N MET A 98 28.43 -6.11 -17.78
CA MET A 98 28.13 -6.88 -16.58
C MET A 98 27.27 -8.11 -16.91
N ASP A 99 27.57 -9.23 -16.26
CA ASP A 99 26.82 -10.49 -16.34
C ASP A 99 26.46 -11.00 -14.93
N GLU A 100 25.80 -12.15 -14.83
CA GLU A 100 25.37 -12.70 -13.54
C GLU A 100 26.55 -13.00 -12.60
N GLN A 101 27.74 -13.28 -13.13
CA GLN A 101 28.95 -13.62 -12.37
C GLN A 101 29.76 -12.39 -11.95
N SER A 102 29.49 -11.20 -12.52
CA SER A 102 30.18 -9.97 -12.14
C SER A 102 29.94 -9.62 -10.66
N PRO A 103 30.97 -9.05 -9.98
CA PRO A 103 30.85 -8.57 -8.60
C PRO A 103 29.70 -7.55 -8.44
N MET A 104 29.05 -7.57 -7.27
CA MET A 104 27.91 -6.69 -6.99
C MET A 104 28.31 -5.20 -7.09
N LEU A 105 29.49 -4.84 -6.60
CA LEU A 105 29.99 -3.46 -6.67
C LEU A 105 30.16 -2.97 -8.11
N TRP A 106 30.68 -3.81 -9.01
CA TRP A 106 30.83 -3.44 -10.42
C TRP A 106 29.47 -3.30 -11.11
N LYS A 107 28.50 -4.15 -10.79
CA LYS A 107 27.11 -3.98 -11.24
C LYS A 107 26.51 -2.66 -10.75
N GLU A 108 26.82 -2.24 -9.52
CA GLU A 108 26.40 -0.93 -9.00
C GLU A 108 27.03 0.22 -9.79
N MET A 109 28.35 0.17 -10.02
CA MET A 109 29.07 1.19 -10.77
C MET A 109 28.58 1.30 -12.23
N ALA A 110 28.29 0.16 -12.88
CA ALA A 110 27.85 0.09 -14.26
C ALA A 110 26.51 0.81 -14.51
N LYS A 111 25.58 0.72 -13.56
CA LYS A 111 24.30 1.45 -13.60
C LYS A 111 24.49 2.97 -13.63
N VAL A 112 25.63 3.45 -13.12
CA VAL A 112 25.96 4.88 -13.07
C VAL A 112 26.61 5.39 -14.35
N SER A 113 27.34 4.56 -15.11
CA SER A 113 28.00 4.98 -16.38
C SER A 113 27.00 5.17 -17.54
N GLY A 114 25.90 4.40 -17.56
CA GLY A 114 24.62 4.93 -18.03
C GLY A 114 24.15 4.65 -19.45
N ASN A 115 24.60 3.60 -20.15
CA ASN A 115 23.86 3.18 -21.35
C ASN A 115 23.64 1.67 -21.51
N GLU A 116 24.47 0.76 -20.98
CA GLU A 116 24.27 -0.69 -21.23
C GLU A 116 24.61 -1.62 -20.04
N ASP A 117 24.49 -1.14 -18.80
CA ASP A 117 25.01 -1.84 -17.60
C ASP A 117 26.48 -2.26 -17.82
N ASP A 118 27.26 -1.35 -18.40
CA ASP A 118 28.65 -1.51 -18.76
C ASP A 118 29.57 -0.60 -17.93
N LEU A 119 30.83 -1.02 -17.84
CA LEU A 119 31.91 -0.28 -17.23
C LEU A 119 33.02 -0.06 -18.26
N SER A 120 33.40 1.20 -18.42
CA SER A 120 34.54 1.60 -19.21
C SER A 120 35.69 2.12 -18.36
N GLY A 121 36.88 2.13 -18.95
CA GLY A 121 38.08 2.59 -18.29
C GLY A 121 39.28 2.65 -19.22
N ASN A 122 40.43 2.99 -18.65
CA ASN A 122 41.72 2.98 -19.34
C ASN A 122 42.59 1.85 -18.81
N VAL A 123 43.36 1.22 -19.70
CA VAL A 123 44.30 0.16 -19.36
C VAL A 123 45.72 0.68 -19.51
N ARG A 124 46.55 0.42 -18.50
CA ARG A 124 48.01 0.52 -18.60
C ARG A 124 48.58 -0.89 -18.53
N ILE A 125 49.17 -1.34 -19.63
CA ILE A 125 49.90 -2.62 -19.65
C ILE A 125 51.24 -2.41 -18.95
N ASN A 126 51.48 -3.17 -17.87
CA ASN A 126 52.71 -3.05 -17.07
C ASN A 126 53.79 -3.99 -17.61
N ARG A 127 53.44 -5.26 -17.85
CA ARG A 127 54.36 -6.28 -18.35
C ARG A 127 53.60 -7.43 -19.03
N PHE A 128 54.14 -7.93 -20.14
CA PHE A 128 53.67 -9.18 -20.76
C PHE A 128 54.28 -10.41 -20.07
N ILE A 129 53.44 -11.40 -19.80
CA ILE A 129 53.85 -12.74 -19.38
C ILE A 129 54.19 -13.55 -20.65
N ASP A 130 53.29 -13.51 -21.64
CA ASP A 130 53.50 -14.04 -22.99
C ASP A 130 52.81 -13.16 -24.06
N SER A 131 52.59 -13.68 -25.27
CA SER A 131 51.98 -12.91 -26.37
C SER A 131 50.48 -12.61 -26.18
N THR A 132 49.80 -13.36 -25.30
CA THR A 132 48.36 -13.31 -25.04
C THR A 132 48.02 -12.95 -23.59
N GLU A 133 48.98 -12.94 -22.68
CA GLU A 133 48.76 -12.66 -21.25
C GLU A 133 49.61 -11.50 -20.76
N ALA A 134 48.98 -10.52 -20.11
CA ALA A 134 49.64 -9.32 -19.62
C ALA A 134 49.18 -8.91 -18.21
N LEU A 135 50.16 -8.62 -17.34
CA LEU A 135 49.93 -7.90 -16.09
C LEU A 135 49.67 -6.44 -16.41
N SER A 136 48.52 -5.94 -15.98
CA SER A 136 48.01 -4.62 -16.32
C SER A 136 47.42 -3.93 -15.10
N SER A 137 47.28 -2.61 -15.22
CA SER A 137 46.53 -1.79 -14.27
C SER A 137 45.36 -1.17 -15.01
N ILE A 138 44.15 -1.35 -14.48
CA ILE A 138 42.94 -0.71 -15.04
C ILE A 138 42.54 0.48 -14.17
N TYR A 139 42.07 1.53 -14.83
CA TYR A 139 41.50 2.73 -14.24
C TYR A 139 40.08 2.85 -14.75
N LEU A 140 39.09 2.50 -13.92
CA LEU A 140 37.69 2.62 -14.28
C LEU A 140 37.27 4.10 -14.30
N GLU A 141 36.19 4.40 -15.01
CA GLU A 141 35.59 5.73 -15.00
C GLU A 141 35.22 6.19 -13.59
N ASP A 142 35.36 7.50 -13.36
CA ASP A 142 35.02 8.11 -12.08
C ASP A 142 33.51 8.02 -11.85
N ILE A 143 33.13 7.33 -10.76
CA ILE A 143 31.74 7.20 -10.35
C ILE A 143 31.42 8.31 -9.35
N SER A 144 30.38 9.09 -9.64
CA SER A 144 29.88 10.13 -8.73
C SER A 144 28.36 10.12 -8.68
N PHE A 145 27.81 10.45 -7.51
CA PHE A 145 26.37 10.61 -7.29
C PHE A 145 25.55 9.37 -7.72
N ALA A 146 26.07 8.18 -7.41
CA ALA A 146 25.47 6.91 -7.78
C ALA A 146 24.04 6.78 -7.24
N LYS A 147 23.83 7.13 -5.97
CA LYS A 147 22.52 7.06 -5.32
C LYS A 147 21.57 8.13 -5.85
N MET A 148 22.02 9.35 -6.08
CA MET A 148 21.19 10.38 -6.70
C MET A 148 20.75 10.01 -8.13
N LYS A 149 21.59 9.31 -8.89
CA LYS A 149 21.20 8.77 -10.20
C LYS A 149 20.15 7.67 -10.06
N GLU A 150 20.33 6.76 -9.10
CA GLU A 150 19.33 5.72 -8.77
C GLU A 150 17.98 6.33 -8.40
N VAL A 151 17.97 7.38 -7.57
CA VAL A 151 16.77 8.15 -7.20
C VAL A 151 16.07 8.74 -8.43
N THR A 152 16.85 9.30 -9.37
CA THR A 152 16.29 9.90 -10.60
C THR A 152 15.66 8.85 -11.51
N ASN A 153 16.37 7.74 -11.74
CA ASN A 153 15.86 6.63 -12.55
C ASN A 153 14.60 6.02 -11.92
N SER A 154 14.64 5.79 -10.60
CA SER A 154 13.50 5.28 -9.84
C SER A 154 12.28 6.19 -9.98
N ALA A 155 12.44 7.52 -9.87
CA ALA A 155 11.33 8.46 -10.07
C ALA A 155 10.66 8.29 -11.45
N ILE A 156 11.45 8.14 -12.52
CA ILE A 156 10.93 7.97 -13.89
C ILE A 156 10.25 6.60 -14.05
N ASP A 157 10.87 5.53 -13.56
CA ASP A 157 10.34 4.17 -13.65
C ASP A 157 9.01 4.01 -12.91
N TYR A 158 8.91 4.58 -11.71
CA TYR A 158 7.69 4.56 -10.91
C TYR A 158 6.58 5.41 -11.53
N ALA A 159 6.91 6.53 -12.20
CA ALA A 159 5.92 7.28 -12.98
C ALA A 159 5.33 6.44 -14.13
N GLY A 160 6.16 5.68 -14.84
CA GLY A 160 5.72 4.76 -15.89
C GLY A 160 4.89 3.60 -15.34
N THR A 161 5.30 3.05 -14.20
CA THR A 161 4.58 1.98 -13.49
C THR A 161 3.18 2.42 -13.06
N ALA A 162 3.04 3.66 -12.55
CA ALA A 162 1.75 4.24 -12.19
C ALA A 162 0.75 4.24 -13.36
N VAL A 163 1.21 4.62 -14.55
CA VAL A 163 0.36 4.65 -15.76
C VAL A 163 -0.05 3.24 -16.17
N LYS A 164 0.87 2.26 -16.14
CA LYS A 164 0.57 0.85 -16.46
C LYS A 164 -0.51 0.29 -15.54
N ILE A 165 -0.36 0.50 -14.22
CA ILE A 165 -1.35 0.07 -13.23
C ILE A 165 -2.70 0.73 -13.53
N ALA A 166 -2.72 2.05 -13.76
CA ALA A 166 -3.96 2.75 -14.00
C ALA A 166 -4.70 2.33 -15.27
N LEU A 167 -3.97 2.02 -16.36
CA LEU A 167 -4.57 1.47 -17.57
C LEU A 167 -5.20 0.09 -17.30
N GLY A 168 -4.54 -0.76 -16.52
CA GLY A 168 -5.12 -2.04 -16.06
C GLY A 168 -6.39 -1.86 -15.22
N LEU A 169 -6.41 -0.85 -14.34
CA LEU A 169 -7.57 -0.52 -13.51
C LEU A 169 -8.80 -0.14 -14.33
N ILE A 170 -8.65 0.56 -15.45
CA ILE A 170 -9.78 0.99 -16.29
C ILE A 170 -10.68 -0.18 -16.66
N GLY A 171 -10.11 -1.27 -17.18
CA GLY A 171 -10.88 -2.43 -17.63
C GLY A 171 -11.59 -3.15 -16.49
N ILE A 172 -10.89 -3.40 -15.39
CA ILE A 172 -11.43 -4.15 -14.25
C ILE A 172 -12.48 -3.33 -13.49
N MET A 173 -12.25 -2.02 -13.31
CA MET A 173 -13.23 -1.14 -12.68
C MET A 173 -14.48 -0.96 -13.54
N ALA A 174 -14.33 -0.89 -14.86
CA ALA A 174 -15.47 -0.82 -15.78
C ALA A 174 -16.34 -2.08 -15.68
N LEU A 175 -15.72 -3.27 -15.68
CA LEU A 175 -16.45 -4.53 -15.48
C LEU A 175 -17.19 -4.55 -14.14
N TRP A 176 -16.48 -4.21 -13.07
CA TRP A 176 -17.03 -4.33 -11.72
C TRP A 176 -18.18 -3.35 -11.45
N LEU A 177 -17.99 -2.06 -11.77
CA LEU A 177 -19.05 -1.07 -11.59
C LEU A 177 -20.20 -1.28 -12.58
N GLY A 178 -19.95 -1.80 -13.79
CA GLY A 178 -21.02 -2.21 -14.70
C GLY A 178 -21.92 -3.29 -14.12
N VAL A 179 -21.33 -4.35 -13.53
CA VAL A 179 -22.09 -5.44 -12.89
C VAL A 179 -22.82 -4.96 -11.63
N MET A 180 -22.18 -4.09 -10.84
CA MET A 180 -22.82 -3.50 -9.66
C MET A 180 -23.99 -2.59 -10.03
N LYS A 181 -23.89 -1.85 -11.14
CA LYS A 181 -24.97 -1.00 -11.64
C LYS A 181 -26.20 -1.81 -12.05
N ILE A 182 -26.01 -2.98 -12.67
CA ILE A 182 -27.10 -3.92 -12.94
C ILE A 182 -27.79 -4.33 -11.63
N ALA A 183 -27.02 -4.70 -10.61
CA ALA A 183 -27.57 -5.12 -9.32
C ALA A 183 -28.34 -4.01 -8.61
N GLU A 184 -27.82 -2.78 -8.67
CA GLU A 184 -28.48 -1.57 -8.19
C GLU A 184 -29.83 -1.37 -8.88
N GLU A 185 -29.87 -1.34 -10.21
CA GLU A 185 -31.11 -1.15 -10.98
C GLU A 185 -32.11 -2.31 -10.81
N ALA A 186 -31.61 -3.53 -10.55
CA ALA A 186 -32.43 -4.68 -10.21
C ALA A 186 -33.06 -4.58 -8.81
N GLY A 187 -32.77 -3.51 -8.06
CA GLY A 187 -33.32 -3.23 -6.74
C GLY A 187 -32.66 -4.02 -5.62
N LEU A 188 -31.41 -4.47 -5.78
CA LEU A 188 -30.67 -5.17 -4.72
C LEU A 188 -30.48 -4.27 -3.49
N ILE A 189 -30.21 -2.98 -3.69
CA ILE A 189 -30.07 -1.99 -2.60
C ILE A 189 -31.33 -1.99 -1.72
N LYS A 190 -32.52 -2.05 -2.33
CA LYS A 190 -33.80 -2.05 -1.60
C LYS A 190 -34.00 -3.32 -0.75
N LYS A 191 -33.49 -4.47 -1.20
CA LYS A 191 -33.52 -5.71 -0.41
C LYS A 191 -32.61 -5.62 0.80
N ILE A 192 -31.38 -5.13 0.62
CA ILE A 192 -30.44 -4.92 1.73
C ILE A 192 -31.00 -3.89 2.70
N ALA A 193 -31.57 -2.80 2.19
CA ALA A 193 -32.24 -1.78 2.98
C ALA A 193 -33.32 -2.37 3.91
N ASN A 194 -34.16 -3.27 3.39
CA ASN A 194 -35.18 -3.95 4.20
C ASN A 194 -34.57 -4.85 5.28
N ALA A 195 -33.43 -5.49 5.02
CA ALA A 195 -32.72 -6.31 5.99
C ALA A 195 -32.01 -5.48 7.08
N VAL A 196 -31.55 -4.27 6.73
CA VAL A 196 -30.85 -3.34 7.65
C VAL A 196 -31.85 -2.50 8.48
N LYS A 197 -33.10 -2.36 8.03
CA LYS A 197 -34.17 -1.63 8.72
C LYS A 197 -34.37 -1.98 10.21
N PRO A 198 -34.42 -3.26 10.65
CA PRO A 198 -34.56 -3.57 12.08
C PRO A 198 -33.36 -3.09 12.90
N ILE A 199 -32.15 -3.24 12.36
CA ILE A 199 -30.90 -2.84 13.04
C ILE A 199 -30.87 -1.32 13.20
N THR A 200 -31.18 -0.56 12.15
CA THR A 200 -31.21 0.91 12.21
C THR A 200 -32.29 1.41 13.18
N ARG A 201 -33.48 0.82 13.20
CA ARG A 201 -34.52 1.20 14.19
C ARG A 201 -34.04 1.01 15.63
N PHE A 202 -33.27 -0.04 15.90
CA PHE A 202 -32.67 -0.29 17.21
C PHE A 202 -31.55 0.71 17.54
N LEU A 203 -30.66 0.99 16.58
CA LEU A 203 -29.50 1.87 16.78
C LEU A 203 -29.87 3.36 16.88
N PHE A 204 -31.00 3.78 16.31
CA PHE A 204 -31.43 5.18 16.26
C PHE A 204 -32.78 5.41 16.98
N PRO A 205 -32.86 5.18 18.31
CA PRO A 205 -34.11 5.33 19.05
C PRO A 205 -34.64 6.77 19.08
N ASP A 206 -33.75 7.76 18.91
CA ASP A 206 -34.09 9.19 18.90
C ASP A 206 -34.69 9.67 17.56
N VAL A 207 -34.73 8.82 16.53
CA VAL A 207 -35.25 9.14 15.20
C VAL A 207 -36.58 8.41 14.97
N PRO A 208 -37.69 9.12 14.68
CA PRO A 208 -38.97 8.46 14.40
C PRO A 208 -38.85 7.50 13.21
N ALA A 209 -39.47 6.32 13.32
CA ALA A 209 -39.29 5.22 12.36
C ALA A 209 -39.86 5.54 10.96
N ASP A 210 -40.80 6.48 10.88
CA ASP A 210 -41.46 7.01 9.69
C ASP A 210 -40.78 8.28 9.13
N HIS A 211 -39.81 8.84 9.86
CA HIS A 211 -39.10 10.05 9.42
C HIS A 211 -38.20 9.77 8.20
N PRO A 212 -38.13 10.68 7.20
CA PRO A 212 -37.29 10.52 6.01
C PRO A 212 -35.82 10.21 6.28
N ALA A 213 -35.28 10.72 7.39
CA ALA A 213 -33.91 10.43 7.84
C ALA A 213 -33.62 8.92 7.93
N MET A 214 -34.58 8.11 8.38
CA MET A 214 -34.42 6.65 8.46
C MET A 214 -34.20 6.06 7.06
N GLY A 215 -34.98 6.49 6.07
CA GLY A 215 -34.85 6.04 4.69
C GLY A 215 -33.48 6.38 4.11
N SER A 216 -33.06 7.64 4.21
CA SER A 216 -31.75 8.10 3.70
C SER A 216 -30.58 7.39 4.40
N MET A 217 -30.64 7.20 5.72
CA MET A 217 -29.59 6.46 6.46
C MET A 217 -29.49 5.00 6.00
N ILE A 218 -30.63 4.31 5.87
CA ILE A 218 -30.67 2.92 5.42
C ILE A 218 -30.10 2.79 4.00
N MET A 219 -30.46 3.70 3.10
CA MET A 219 -29.95 3.71 1.72
C MET A 219 -28.44 3.95 1.68
N ASN A 220 -27.93 4.90 2.47
CA ASN A 220 -26.50 5.15 2.60
C ASN A 220 -25.73 3.92 3.11
N ILE A 221 -26.18 3.31 4.21
CA ILE A 221 -25.54 2.11 4.78
C ILE A 221 -25.57 0.96 3.78
N SER A 222 -26.71 0.74 3.10
CA SER A 222 -26.87 -0.34 2.13
C SER A 222 -25.98 -0.15 0.89
N ALA A 223 -25.82 1.09 0.42
CA ALA A 223 -24.93 1.41 -0.70
C ALA A 223 -23.45 1.20 -0.32
N ASN A 224 -23.03 1.64 0.87
CA ASN A 224 -21.68 1.37 1.39
C ASN A 224 -21.41 -0.15 1.53
N MET A 225 -22.38 -0.92 2.01
CA MET A 225 -22.25 -2.39 2.10
C MET A 225 -21.99 -3.07 0.76
N LEU A 226 -22.48 -2.52 -0.34
CA LEU A 226 -22.22 -3.03 -1.69
C LEU A 226 -20.94 -2.47 -2.34
N GLY A 227 -20.22 -1.57 -1.65
CA GLY A 227 -19.07 -0.87 -2.23
C GLY A 227 -19.45 0.20 -3.25
N LEU A 228 -20.70 0.68 -3.24
CA LEU A 228 -21.22 1.73 -4.13
C LEU A 228 -20.98 3.13 -3.54
N GLY A 229 -19.72 3.48 -3.24
CA GLY A 229 -19.38 4.70 -2.49
C GLY A 229 -19.87 6.02 -3.13
N ASN A 230 -19.87 6.09 -4.47
CA ASN A 230 -20.38 7.25 -5.21
C ASN A 230 -21.90 7.43 -5.05
N ALA A 231 -22.66 6.33 -4.97
CA ALA A 231 -24.09 6.36 -4.71
C ALA A 231 -24.40 6.56 -3.22
N ALA A 232 -23.54 6.08 -2.31
CA ALA A 232 -23.75 6.19 -0.87
C ALA A 232 -23.66 7.63 -0.35
N THR A 233 -22.77 8.44 -0.91
CA THR A 233 -22.48 9.79 -0.43
C THR A 233 -23.68 10.73 -0.51
N PRO A 234 -24.42 10.85 -1.64
CA PRO A 234 -25.64 11.66 -1.71
C PRO A 234 -26.68 11.28 -0.65
N PHE A 235 -26.89 9.97 -0.41
CA PHE A 235 -27.81 9.51 0.64
C PHE A 235 -27.31 9.87 2.04
N GLY A 236 -26.00 9.83 2.27
CA GLY A 236 -25.41 10.21 3.55
C GLY A 236 -25.54 11.70 3.86
N LEU A 237 -25.29 12.55 2.85
CA LEU A 237 -25.53 13.99 2.96
C LEU A 237 -27.01 14.27 3.22
N LYS A 238 -27.90 13.59 2.50
CA LYS A 238 -29.35 13.74 2.70
C LYS A 238 -29.80 13.30 4.09
N ALA A 239 -29.26 12.18 4.56
CA ALA A 239 -29.51 11.69 5.91
C ALA A 239 -29.08 12.72 6.96
N MET A 240 -27.92 13.38 6.77
CA MET A 240 -27.49 14.43 7.69
C MET A 240 -28.41 15.65 7.67
N GLU A 241 -28.84 16.12 6.50
CA GLU A 241 -29.84 17.19 6.40
C GLU A 241 -31.12 16.84 7.15
N ASP A 242 -31.63 15.62 6.95
CA ASP A 242 -32.86 15.17 7.59
C ASP A 242 -32.69 14.95 9.11
N LEU A 243 -31.53 14.46 9.56
CA LEU A 243 -31.18 14.39 10.98
C LEU A 243 -31.06 15.79 11.60
N ASP A 244 -30.55 16.78 10.87
CA ASP A 244 -30.42 18.15 11.37
C ASP A 244 -31.77 18.84 11.51
N LYS A 245 -32.79 18.48 10.70
CA LYS A 245 -34.17 18.97 10.92
C LYS A 245 -34.71 18.59 12.30
N LEU A 246 -34.31 17.42 12.82
CA LEU A 246 -34.67 16.96 14.17
C LEU A 246 -33.74 17.55 15.26
N ASN A 247 -32.66 18.22 14.87
CA ASN A 247 -31.67 18.75 15.80
C ASN A 247 -32.15 20.05 16.47
N LYS A 248 -32.43 19.96 17.78
CA LYS A 248 -32.82 21.10 18.61
C LYS A 248 -31.66 22.07 18.89
N ASN A 249 -30.41 21.62 18.79
CA ASN A 249 -29.21 22.41 19.09
C ASN A 249 -28.35 22.57 17.83
N LYS A 250 -28.73 23.52 16.96
CA LYS A 250 -28.02 23.78 15.70
C LYS A 250 -26.53 24.04 15.93
N GLY A 251 -25.71 23.58 14.99
CA GLY A 251 -24.25 23.66 15.06
C GLY A 251 -23.60 22.63 16.00
N THR A 252 -24.37 21.80 16.71
CA THR A 252 -23.87 20.73 17.60
C THR A 252 -24.44 19.38 17.19
N ALA A 253 -23.57 18.36 17.05
CA ALA A 253 -23.97 17.03 16.60
C ALA A 253 -24.94 16.35 17.58
N THR A 254 -25.96 15.66 17.06
CA THR A 254 -26.86 14.81 17.86
C THR A 254 -26.24 13.42 18.09
N ASN A 255 -26.81 12.62 19.00
CA ASN A 255 -26.37 11.23 19.21
C ASN A 255 -26.58 10.39 17.94
N ALA A 256 -27.71 10.60 17.26
CA ALA A 256 -27.99 9.98 15.97
C ALA A 256 -26.92 10.34 14.93
N MET A 257 -26.57 11.62 14.78
CA MET A 257 -25.50 12.02 13.86
C MET A 257 -24.14 11.37 14.20
N CYS A 258 -23.76 11.32 15.49
CA CYS A 258 -22.51 10.70 15.91
C CYS A 258 -22.49 9.19 15.64
N THR A 259 -23.60 8.50 15.92
CA THR A 259 -23.75 7.06 15.66
C THR A 259 -23.72 6.76 14.16
N PHE A 260 -24.43 7.57 13.35
CA PHE A 260 -24.46 7.43 11.90
C PHE A 260 -23.08 7.65 11.26
N LEU A 261 -22.30 8.61 11.79
CA LEU A 261 -20.91 8.81 11.41
C LEU A 261 -20.00 7.65 11.79
N ALA A 262 -20.16 7.08 12.99
CA ALA A 262 -19.38 5.92 13.41
C ALA A 262 -19.64 4.70 12.51
N ILE A 263 -20.89 4.48 12.07
CA ILE A 263 -21.24 3.42 11.11
C ILE A 263 -20.60 3.68 9.75
N ASN A 264 -20.68 4.92 9.24
CA ASN A 264 -20.07 5.27 7.96
C ASN A 264 -18.54 5.18 7.99
N THR A 265 -17.92 5.53 9.12
CA THR A 265 -16.48 5.38 9.36
C THR A 265 -16.07 3.92 9.38
N ALA A 266 -16.84 3.07 10.05
CA ALA A 266 -16.56 1.65 10.04
C ALA A 266 -16.72 1.02 8.65
N GLY A 267 -17.53 1.62 7.78
CA GLY A 267 -17.51 1.34 6.35
C GLY A 267 -17.76 -0.11 5.99
N LEU A 268 -18.65 -0.81 6.75
CA LEU A 268 -18.91 -2.25 6.56
C LEU A 268 -19.21 -2.56 5.10
N THR A 269 -18.21 -3.07 4.40
CA THR A 269 -18.28 -3.36 2.97
C THR A 269 -18.25 -4.87 2.81
N LEU A 270 -19.27 -5.44 2.16
CA LEU A 270 -19.36 -6.88 1.95
C LEU A 270 -18.37 -7.35 0.89
N ILE A 271 -18.14 -6.52 -0.13
CA ILE A 271 -17.23 -6.84 -1.23
C ILE A 271 -16.31 -5.62 -1.46
N PRO A 272 -15.02 -5.70 -1.09
CA PRO A 272 -14.05 -4.61 -1.25
C PRO A 272 -13.62 -4.46 -2.70
N ALA A 273 -14.56 -4.07 -3.55
CA ALA A 273 -14.49 -3.89 -4.99
C ALA A 273 -13.18 -3.29 -5.48
N THR A 274 -12.82 -2.11 -4.94
CA THR A 274 -11.66 -1.35 -5.40
C THR A 274 -10.35 -2.04 -5.04
N ALA A 275 -10.27 -2.69 -3.88
CA ALA A 275 -9.08 -3.44 -3.49
C ALA A 275 -8.92 -4.70 -4.37
N ILE A 276 -10.00 -5.43 -4.63
CA ILE A 276 -10.02 -6.56 -5.57
C ILE A 276 -9.55 -6.10 -6.97
N ALA A 277 -10.06 -4.97 -7.45
CA ALA A 277 -9.71 -4.43 -8.76
C ALA A 277 -8.22 -4.09 -8.87
N ILE A 278 -7.63 -3.47 -7.84
CA ILE A 278 -6.21 -3.14 -7.82
C ILE A 278 -5.33 -4.40 -7.73
N ARG A 279 -5.73 -5.38 -6.92
CA ARG A 279 -5.02 -6.67 -6.86
C ARG A 279 -5.01 -7.36 -8.22
N ALA A 280 -6.17 -7.45 -8.87
CA ALA A 280 -6.31 -8.05 -10.20
C ALA A 280 -5.48 -7.29 -11.25
N ALA A 281 -5.53 -5.95 -11.26
CA ALA A 281 -4.76 -5.12 -12.18
C ALA A 281 -3.24 -5.27 -11.98
N SER A 282 -2.82 -5.65 -10.76
CA SER A 282 -1.42 -5.87 -10.40
C SER A 282 -0.98 -7.34 -10.53
N GLY A 283 -1.79 -8.19 -11.18
CA GLY A 283 -1.43 -9.57 -11.51
C GLY A 283 -1.68 -10.61 -10.39
N SER A 284 -2.55 -10.31 -9.43
CA SER A 284 -2.93 -11.26 -8.37
C SER A 284 -3.55 -12.53 -8.94
N SER A 285 -3.09 -13.68 -8.44
CA SER A 285 -3.63 -15.00 -8.75
C SER A 285 -4.98 -15.26 -8.07
N ASP A 286 -5.21 -14.66 -6.89
CA ASP A 286 -6.49 -14.67 -6.18
C ASP A 286 -6.85 -13.27 -5.66
N PRO A 287 -7.41 -12.39 -6.53
CA PRO A 287 -7.76 -11.03 -6.13
C PRO A 287 -8.83 -10.96 -5.03
N ALA A 288 -9.68 -11.98 -4.92
CA ALA A 288 -10.84 -12.01 -4.03
C ALA A 288 -10.55 -12.59 -2.64
N ILE A 289 -9.33 -13.09 -2.39
CA ILE A 289 -8.89 -13.67 -1.11
C ILE A 289 -9.11 -12.75 0.09
N ILE A 290 -9.19 -11.44 -0.16
CA ILE A 290 -9.38 -10.39 0.85
C ILE A 290 -10.82 -10.21 1.31
N ILE A 291 -11.82 -10.82 0.66
CA ILE A 291 -13.25 -10.59 0.98
C ILE A 291 -13.52 -10.93 2.45
N GLY A 292 -13.14 -12.14 2.88
CA GLY A 292 -13.40 -12.61 4.25
C GLY A 292 -12.62 -11.81 5.30
N THR A 293 -11.35 -11.50 5.02
CA THR A 293 -10.51 -10.72 5.95
C THR A 293 -10.98 -9.28 6.07
N SER A 294 -11.40 -8.65 4.97
CA SER A 294 -11.92 -7.27 4.96
C SER A 294 -13.23 -7.19 5.71
N PHE A 295 -14.13 -8.15 5.50
CA PHE A 295 -15.38 -8.23 6.25
C PHE A 295 -15.14 -8.39 7.75
N PHE A 296 -14.17 -9.23 8.15
CA PHE A 296 -13.81 -9.39 9.55
C PHE A 296 -13.31 -8.08 10.17
N GLY A 297 -12.35 -7.40 9.52
CA GLY A 297 -11.88 -6.09 9.97
C GLY A 297 -13.00 -5.06 10.05
N ALA A 298 -13.88 -5.02 9.06
CA ALA A 298 -15.01 -4.10 9.03
C ALA A 298 -16.08 -4.41 10.08
N ALA A 299 -16.28 -5.68 10.43
CA ALA A 299 -17.14 -6.08 11.53
C ALA A 299 -16.56 -5.60 12.88
N CYS A 300 -15.24 -5.74 13.09
CA CYS A 300 -14.54 -5.21 14.26
C CYS A 300 -14.68 -3.69 14.36
N ALA A 301 -14.48 -2.98 13.25
CA ALA A 301 -14.66 -1.53 13.16
C ALA A 301 -16.10 -1.12 13.50
N THR A 302 -17.09 -1.80 12.92
CA THR A 302 -18.51 -1.48 13.07
C THR A 302 -18.97 -1.69 14.50
N PHE A 303 -18.62 -2.83 15.09
CA PHE A 303 -18.94 -3.13 16.47
C PHE A 303 -18.32 -2.10 17.43
N THR A 304 -17.03 -1.83 17.27
CA THR A 304 -16.30 -0.90 18.13
C THR A 304 -16.80 0.54 17.97
N GLY A 305 -17.05 0.99 16.74
CA GLY A 305 -17.56 2.33 16.45
C GLY A 305 -18.95 2.57 17.04
N ILE A 306 -19.87 1.61 16.87
CA ILE A 306 -21.21 1.69 17.46
C ILE A 306 -21.12 1.67 18.99
N ALA A 307 -20.35 0.74 19.56
CA ALA A 307 -20.18 0.64 21.01
C ALA A 307 -19.58 1.93 21.59
N ALA A 308 -18.53 2.47 20.96
CA ALA A 308 -17.90 3.73 21.36
C ALA A 308 -18.90 4.89 21.28
N ALA A 309 -19.66 5.03 20.19
CA ALA A 309 -20.69 6.07 20.08
C ALA A 309 -21.75 5.95 21.19
N LYS A 310 -22.27 4.75 21.45
CA LYS A 310 -23.30 4.48 22.48
C LYS A 310 -22.81 4.59 23.92
N ILE A 311 -21.51 4.44 24.16
CA ILE A 311 -20.93 4.66 25.48
C ILE A 311 -20.64 6.15 25.66
N LEU A 312 -20.00 6.79 24.68
CA LEU A 312 -19.60 8.20 24.74
C LEU A 312 -20.80 9.15 24.71
N GLU A 313 -21.95 8.75 24.15
CA GLU A 313 -23.19 9.55 24.24
C GLU A 313 -23.64 9.78 25.70
N LYS A 314 -23.31 8.86 26.61
CA LYS A 314 -23.65 8.96 28.04
C LYS A 314 -22.73 9.92 28.81
N PHE A 315 -21.66 10.41 28.19
CA PHE A 315 -20.71 11.38 28.75
C PHE A 315 -20.77 12.72 27.99
N PRO A 316 -21.87 13.49 28.08
CA PRO A 316 -21.94 14.78 27.43
C PRO A 316 -20.90 15.74 28.05
N VAL A 317 -20.07 16.34 27.21
CA VAL A 317 -19.07 17.38 27.56
C VAL A 317 -19.81 18.68 27.91
N LYS A 318 -20.52 18.72 29.03
CA LYS A 318 -21.00 19.98 29.66
C LYS A 318 -20.09 20.31 30.83
N LYS A 319 -19.64 21.58 30.91
CA LYS A 319 -18.87 22.10 32.05
C LYS A 319 -19.67 21.90 33.34
N GLY A 320 -19.11 21.16 34.31
CA GLY A 320 -19.64 21.03 35.68
C GLY A 320 -20.27 19.68 36.06
N GLU A 321 -20.82 18.91 35.12
CA GLU A 321 -21.48 17.61 35.44
C GLU A 321 -20.56 16.38 35.30
N PHE A 322 -19.34 16.57 34.78
CA PHE A 322 -18.40 15.49 34.50
C PHE A 322 -18.14 14.64 35.76
N LYS A 323 -17.79 15.26 36.90
CA LYS A 323 -17.50 14.53 38.15
C LYS A 323 -18.66 13.64 38.66
N LYS A 324 -19.91 14.03 38.45
CA LYS A 324 -21.08 13.32 39.02
C LYS A 324 -21.51 12.12 38.16
N LYS A 325 -21.45 12.23 36.82
CA LYS A 325 -21.72 11.12 35.89
C LYS A 325 -20.51 10.20 35.65
N PHE A 326 -19.30 10.72 35.80
CA PHE A 326 -18.06 9.94 35.64
C PHE A 326 -17.98 8.79 36.64
N ASN A 327 -18.32 8.98 37.92
CA ASN A 327 -18.31 7.89 38.92
C ASN A 327 -19.36 6.79 38.69
N VAL A 328 -20.51 7.10 38.07
CA VAL A 328 -21.60 6.12 37.84
C VAL A 328 -21.34 5.28 36.59
N ASN A 329 -20.84 5.88 35.51
CA ASN A 329 -20.53 5.18 34.27
C ASN A 329 -19.05 4.77 34.14
N LEU A 330 -18.20 5.09 35.12
CA LEU A 330 -16.78 4.72 35.13
C LEU A 330 -16.61 3.23 34.92
N ARG A 331 -17.44 2.42 35.61
CA ARG A 331 -17.42 0.97 35.51
C ARG A 331 -17.66 0.48 34.07
N ASN A 332 -18.62 1.05 33.35
CA ASN A 332 -18.92 0.63 31.98
C ASN A 332 -17.84 1.11 30.99
N LEU A 333 -17.30 2.31 31.20
CA LEU A 333 -16.20 2.84 30.39
C LEU A 333 -14.89 2.08 30.66
N SER A 334 -14.60 1.74 31.92
CA SER A 334 -13.44 0.96 32.31
C SER A 334 -13.57 -0.48 31.86
N ILE A 335 -14.78 -1.08 31.88
CA ILE A 335 -15.02 -2.40 31.29
C ILE A 335 -14.85 -2.37 29.78
N PHE A 336 -15.33 -1.34 29.08
CA PHE A 336 -15.15 -1.23 27.63
C PHE A 336 -13.69 -0.98 27.24
N LEU A 337 -12.99 -0.07 27.93
CA LEU A 337 -11.56 0.18 27.73
C LEU A 337 -10.74 -1.05 28.13
N ALA A 338 -11.08 -1.73 29.24
CA ALA A 338 -10.44 -2.99 29.61
C ALA A 338 -10.73 -4.07 28.59
N ALA A 339 -11.94 -4.16 28.01
CA ALA A 339 -12.24 -5.12 26.95
C ALA A 339 -11.45 -4.82 25.66
N LEU A 340 -11.32 -3.55 25.27
CA LEU A 340 -10.47 -3.12 24.15
C LEU A 340 -9.00 -3.44 24.41
N VAL A 341 -8.51 -3.17 25.61
CA VAL A 341 -7.14 -3.48 26.02
C VAL A 341 -6.94 -4.99 26.11
N ILE A 342 -7.90 -5.75 26.62
CA ILE A 342 -7.86 -7.21 26.66
C ILE A 342 -7.84 -7.75 25.24
N ILE A 343 -8.73 -7.32 24.35
CA ILE A 343 -8.72 -7.72 22.92
C ILE A 343 -7.37 -7.37 22.28
N ALA A 344 -6.87 -6.15 22.48
CA ALA A 344 -5.57 -5.74 21.98
C ALA A 344 -4.43 -6.61 22.55
N VAL A 345 -4.44 -6.90 23.86
CA VAL A 345 -3.45 -7.75 24.53
C VAL A 345 -3.55 -9.19 24.04
N PHE A 346 -4.74 -9.74 23.85
CA PHE A 346 -4.96 -11.08 23.29
C PHE A 346 -4.47 -11.19 21.83
N ILE A 347 -4.61 -10.11 21.04
CA ILE A 347 -4.04 -9.98 19.69
C ILE A 347 -2.50 -9.90 19.76
N ILE A 348 -1.95 -9.01 20.61
CA ILE A 348 -0.51 -8.76 20.78
C ILE A 348 0.24 -10.00 21.30
N THR A 349 -0.35 -10.72 22.25
CA THR A 349 0.31 -11.87 22.92
C THR A 349 0.15 -13.19 22.16
N GLY A 350 -0.61 -13.21 21.06
CA GLY A 350 -0.93 -14.44 20.32
C GLY A 350 -1.76 -15.46 21.11
N ILE A 351 -2.25 -15.10 22.31
CA ILE A 351 -3.06 -15.98 23.17
C ILE A 351 -4.36 -16.37 22.46
N PHE A 352 -4.92 -15.51 21.61
CA PHE A 352 -6.09 -15.84 20.81
C PHE A 352 -5.84 -17.03 19.88
N GLY A 353 -4.64 -17.15 19.31
CA GLY A 353 -4.22 -18.32 18.52
C GLY A 353 -4.15 -19.60 19.35
N LYS A 354 -3.69 -19.52 20.61
CA LYS A 354 -3.68 -20.65 21.56
C LYS A 354 -5.07 -21.04 22.06
N VAL A 355 -6.00 -20.08 22.21
CA VAL A 355 -7.39 -20.35 22.57
C VAL A 355 -8.13 -21.03 21.40
N PHE A 356 -7.88 -20.61 20.16
CA PHE A 356 -8.39 -21.28 18.97
C PHE A 356 -7.83 -22.70 18.82
N SER A 357 -6.54 -22.91 19.08
CA SER A 357 -5.96 -24.26 19.07
C SER A 357 -6.54 -25.15 20.19
N PHE A 358 -6.80 -24.58 21.37
CA PHE A 358 -7.45 -25.29 22.49
C PHE A 358 -8.92 -25.64 22.20
N LEU A 359 -9.63 -24.84 21.41
CA LEU A 359 -10.98 -25.12 20.92
C LEU A 359 -11.02 -26.17 19.79
N GLY A 360 -9.89 -26.80 19.45
CA GLY A 360 -9.79 -27.78 18.37
C GLY A 360 -9.88 -27.15 16.98
N ILE A 361 -9.77 -25.82 16.88
CA ILE A 361 -9.63 -25.11 15.61
C ILE A 361 -8.14 -25.11 15.29
N GLU A 362 -7.62 -26.31 14.97
CA GLU A 362 -6.26 -26.46 14.50
C GLU A 362 -6.07 -25.67 13.20
N SER A 363 -4.95 -24.98 13.14
CA SER A 363 -4.56 -23.98 12.17
C SER A 363 -4.76 -24.37 10.69
N SER A 364 -5.55 -23.54 10.02
CA SER A 364 -5.17 -22.82 8.81
C SER A 364 -5.18 -23.51 7.43
N GLU A 365 -5.17 -24.84 7.25
CA GLU A 365 -5.20 -25.38 5.87
C GLU A 365 -6.62 -25.52 5.31
N SER A 366 -7.56 -26.13 6.06
CA SER A 366 -8.95 -26.30 5.61
C SER A 366 -9.67 -24.96 5.47
N LEU A 367 -9.46 -24.04 6.41
CA LEU A 367 -10.05 -22.69 6.35
C LEU A 367 -9.47 -21.88 5.19
N LYS A 368 -8.14 -21.92 4.96
CA LYS A 368 -7.53 -21.30 3.78
C LYS A 368 -8.07 -21.90 2.48
N LYS A 369 -8.19 -23.23 2.38
CA LYS A 369 -8.77 -23.90 1.21
C LYS A 369 -10.22 -23.47 0.97
N ILE A 370 -11.05 -23.38 2.02
CA ILE A 370 -12.44 -22.88 1.90
C ILE A 370 -12.46 -21.43 1.41
N ILE A 371 -11.64 -20.56 2.00
CA ILE A 371 -11.54 -19.15 1.58
C ILE A 371 -11.07 -19.06 0.13
N GLN A 372 -10.07 -19.85 -0.28
CA GLN A 372 -9.53 -19.84 -1.63
C GLN A 372 -10.53 -20.36 -2.65
N ILE A 373 -11.27 -21.44 -2.34
CA ILE A 373 -12.37 -21.94 -3.18
C ILE A 373 -13.44 -20.85 -3.33
N PHE A 374 -13.87 -20.25 -2.21
CA PHE A 374 -14.86 -19.19 -2.26
C PHE A 374 -14.39 -17.99 -3.08
N SER A 375 -13.13 -17.58 -2.90
CA SER A 375 -12.54 -16.41 -3.56
C SER A 375 -12.39 -16.63 -5.06
N THR A 376 -11.91 -17.80 -5.48
CA THR A 376 -11.78 -18.18 -6.89
C THR A 376 -13.13 -18.15 -7.62
N VAL A 377 -14.20 -18.60 -6.95
CA VAL A 377 -15.54 -18.69 -7.55
C VAL A 377 -16.35 -17.40 -7.32
N ALA A 378 -15.94 -16.53 -6.38
CA ALA A 378 -16.70 -15.35 -5.97
C ALA A 378 -16.98 -14.41 -7.13
N ILE A 379 -15.96 -14.03 -7.92
CA ILE A 379 -16.13 -13.07 -9.02
C ILE A 379 -17.07 -13.64 -10.10
N PRO A 380 -16.85 -14.84 -10.68
CA PRO A 380 -17.79 -15.43 -11.62
C PRO A 380 -19.22 -15.57 -11.07
N LEU A 381 -19.35 -15.99 -9.81
CA LEU A 381 -20.65 -16.17 -9.17
C LEU A 381 -21.38 -14.85 -8.96
N ILE A 382 -20.68 -13.79 -8.57
CA ILE A 382 -21.26 -12.44 -8.41
C ILE A 382 -21.76 -11.93 -9.75
N ILE A 383 -20.95 -12.04 -10.81
CA ILE A 383 -21.33 -11.62 -12.16
C ILE A 383 -22.58 -12.39 -12.61
N PHE A 384 -22.54 -13.72 -12.54
CA PHE A 384 -23.67 -14.55 -12.93
C PHE A 384 -24.94 -14.20 -12.13
N THR A 385 -24.83 -14.15 -10.80
CA THR A 385 -25.98 -13.89 -9.91
C THR A 385 -26.59 -12.51 -10.18
N PHE A 386 -25.77 -11.47 -10.33
CA PHE A 386 -26.28 -10.10 -10.51
C PHE A 386 -26.87 -9.90 -11.91
N VAL A 387 -26.25 -10.46 -12.95
CA VAL A 387 -26.77 -10.41 -14.31
C VAL A 387 -28.08 -11.20 -14.43
N THR A 388 -28.14 -12.44 -13.91
CA THR A 388 -29.36 -13.23 -13.89
C THR A 388 -30.46 -12.55 -13.07
N TYR A 389 -30.12 -11.98 -11.92
CA TYR A 389 -31.08 -11.23 -11.10
C TYR A 389 -31.63 -10.00 -11.85
N GLY A 390 -30.77 -9.25 -12.55
CA GLY A 390 -31.18 -8.15 -13.42
C GLY A 390 -32.08 -8.61 -14.58
N ALA A 391 -31.76 -9.75 -15.20
CA ALA A 391 -32.57 -10.34 -16.27
C ALA A 391 -33.98 -10.71 -15.78
N VAL A 392 -34.08 -11.39 -14.63
CA VAL A 392 -35.35 -11.75 -13.99
C VAL A 392 -36.15 -10.51 -13.61
N LYS A 393 -35.48 -9.42 -13.21
CA LYS A 393 -36.10 -8.13 -12.90
C LYS A 393 -36.38 -7.26 -14.13
N LYS A 394 -36.12 -7.77 -15.34
CA LYS A 394 -36.35 -7.08 -16.62
C LYS A 394 -35.60 -5.74 -16.70
N VAL A 395 -34.42 -5.66 -16.09
CA VAL A 395 -33.50 -4.52 -16.22
C VAL A 395 -32.86 -4.56 -17.61
N LYS A 396 -32.61 -3.39 -18.19
CA LYS A 396 -31.88 -3.27 -19.45
C LYS A 396 -30.38 -3.48 -19.21
N LEU A 397 -29.99 -4.75 -19.12
CA LEU A 397 -28.65 -5.19 -18.70
C LEU A 397 -27.50 -4.44 -19.39
N TYR A 398 -27.57 -4.29 -20.71
CA TYR A 398 -26.51 -3.62 -21.47
C TYR A 398 -26.40 -2.13 -21.15
N GLU A 399 -27.52 -1.40 -21.10
CA GLU A 399 -27.53 0.04 -20.79
C GLU A 399 -26.99 0.28 -19.37
N ALA A 400 -27.49 -0.47 -18.38
CA ALA A 400 -27.05 -0.41 -16.99
C ALA A 400 -25.55 -0.73 -16.86
N PHE A 401 -25.10 -1.80 -17.53
CA PHE A 401 -23.68 -2.18 -17.53
C PHE A 401 -22.81 -1.07 -18.11
N VAL A 402 -23.17 -0.49 -19.26
CA VAL A 402 -22.40 0.58 -19.91
C VAL A 402 -22.38 1.85 -19.06
N GLU A 403 -23.47 2.18 -18.36
CA GLU A 403 -23.50 3.30 -17.42
C GLU A 403 -22.52 3.08 -16.26
N GLY A 404 -22.57 1.93 -15.61
CA GLY A 404 -21.62 1.58 -14.54
C GLY A 404 -20.18 1.50 -15.04
N ALA A 405 -19.96 1.00 -16.25
CA ALA A 405 -18.64 0.92 -16.86
C ALA A 405 -18.00 2.30 -17.10
N LYS A 406 -18.80 3.29 -17.54
CA LYS A 406 -18.35 4.69 -17.68
C LYS A 406 -17.95 5.29 -16.33
N GLU A 407 -18.66 4.96 -15.26
CA GLU A 407 -18.28 5.36 -13.91
C GLU A 407 -16.92 4.75 -13.52
N GLY A 408 -16.72 3.44 -13.80
CA GLY A 408 -15.47 2.74 -13.54
C GLY A 408 -14.29 3.36 -14.25
N PHE A 409 -14.47 3.71 -15.53
CA PHE A 409 -13.48 4.44 -16.32
C PHE A 409 -13.09 5.77 -15.66
N ASN A 410 -14.08 6.58 -15.26
CA ASN A 410 -13.83 7.88 -14.64
C ASN A 410 -13.08 7.75 -13.31
N VAL A 411 -13.39 6.73 -12.50
CA VAL A 411 -12.68 6.49 -11.24
C VAL A 411 -11.23 6.10 -11.51
N ALA A 412 -10.97 5.19 -12.43
CA ALA A 412 -9.61 4.79 -12.79
C ALA A 412 -8.77 5.98 -13.29
N VAL A 413 -9.33 6.82 -14.16
CA VAL A 413 -8.64 8.04 -14.65
C VAL A 413 -8.35 9.02 -13.51
N ARG A 414 -9.30 9.21 -12.58
CA ARG A 414 -9.09 10.06 -11.39
C ARG A 414 -8.00 9.55 -10.47
N ILE A 415 -7.71 8.25 -10.47
CA ILE A 415 -6.69 7.63 -9.62
C ILE A 415 -5.26 7.87 -10.16
N ILE A 416 -5.08 8.06 -11.48
CA ILE A 416 -3.76 8.24 -12.13
C ILE A 416 -2.87 9.27 -11.43
N PRO A 417 -3.32 10.54 -11.20
CA PRO A 417 -2.43 11.55 -10.66
C PRO A 417 -1.96 11.22 -9.24
N TYR A 418 -2.82 10.58 -8.45
CA TYR A 418 -2.49 10.15 -7.09
C TYR A 418 -1.48 9.00 -7.10
N LEU A 419 -1.65 8.02 -8.00
CA LEU A 419 -0.69 6.94 -8.19
C LEU A 419 0.67 7.49 -8.59
N VAL A 420 0.73 8.35 -9.61
CA VAL A 420 1.99 8.95 -10.08
C VAL A 420 2.68 9.71 -8.93
N ALA A 421 1.95 10.59 -8.24
CA ALA A 421 2.55 11.38 -7.17
C ALA A 421 3.12 10.51 -6.04
N MET A 422 2.37 9.50 -5.59
CA MET A 422 2.81 8.64 -4.48
C MET A 422 3.90 7.66 -4.89
N LEU A 423 3.77 7.00 -6.05
CA LEU A 423 4.75 6.04 -6.56
C LEU A 423 6.10 6.71 -6.82
N VAL A 424 6.12 7.92 -7.38
CA VAL A 424 7.36 8.70 -7.58
C VAL A 424 8.02 9.03 -6.25
N ALA A 425 7.25 9.56 -5.28
CA ALA A 425 7.81 9.92 -3.98
C ALA A 425 8.37 8.71 -3.22
N ILE A 426 7.73 7.55 -3.34
CA ILE A 426 8.18 6.33 -2.70
C ILE A 426 9.37 5.70 -3.45
N GLY A 427 9.38 5.74 -4.78
CA GLY A 427 10.57 5.37 -5.58
C GLY A 427 11.79 6.16 -5.13
N ILE A 428 11.66 7.48 -4.98
CA ILE A 428 12.70 8.36 -4.43
C ILE A 428 13.08 7.96 -2.99
N PHE A 429 12.10 7.72 -2.11
CA PHE A 429 12.32 7.35 -0.72
C PHE A 429 13.06 6.00 -0.56
N ARG A 430 12.70 5.01 -1.37
CA ARG A 430 13.30 3.67 -1.38
C ARG A 430 14.68 3.66 -2.02
N ALA A 431 14.83 4.25 -3.22
CA ALA A 431 16.12 4.32 -3.91
C ALA A 431 17.16 5.12 -3.10
N GLY A 432 16.72 6.13 -2.35
CA GLY A 432 17.57 6.88 -1.44
C GLY A 432 17.97 6.15 -0.15
N GLY A 433 17.43 4.95 0.13
CA GLY A 433 17.74 4.16 1.33
C GLY A 433 17.04 4.63 2.61
N ALA A 434 16.16 5.63 2.54
CA ALA A 434 15.44 6.14 3.70
C ALA A 434 14.41 5.12 4.26
N MET A 435 13.95 4.20 3.42
CA MET A 435 13.03 3.12 3.82
C MET A 435 13.65 2.18 4.84
N ASP A 436 14.91 1.80 4.67
CA ASP A 436 15.59 0.86 5.57
C ASP A 436 15.73 1.45 6.99
N PHE A 437 16.03 2.75 7.05
CA PHE A 437 16.07 3.50 8.31
C PHE A 437 14.69 3.59 8.99
N LEU A 438 13.64 3.86 8.21
CA LEU A 438 12.27 3.89 8.70
C LEU A 438 11.83 2.52 9.26
N VAL A 439 12.13 1.44 8.53
CA VAL A 439 11.83 0.07 8.97
C VAL A 439 12.60 -0.25 10.26
N MET A 440 13.87 0.10 10.35
CA MET A 440 14.68 -0.10 11.55
C MET A 440 14.08 0.58 12.80
N ILE A 441 13.56 1.81 12.65
CA ILE A 441 12.98 2.58 13.76
C ILE A 441 11.60 2.06 14.17
N LEU A 442 10.77 1.72 13.19
CA LEU A 442 9.35 1.40 13.43
C LEU A 442 9.12 -0.08 13.75
N SER A 443 9.94 -0.97 13.21
CA SER A 443 9.80 -2.42 13.38
C SER A 443 9.68 -2.85 14.85
N PRO A 444 10.44 -2.30 15.82
CA PRO A 444 10.29 -2.67 17.24
C PRO A 444 8.88 -2.42 17.81
N VAL A 445 8.13 -1.46 17.26
CA VAL A 445 6.78 -1.13 17.71
C VAL A 445 5.73 -1.87 16.88
N THR A 446 5.89 -1.90 15.56
CA THR A 446 4.90 -2.50 14.66
C THR A 446 4.92 -4.04 14.72
N SER A 447 6.09 -4.65 14.98
CA SER A 447 6.20 -6.10 15.19
C SER A 447 5.45 -6.60 16.43
N LEU A 448 5.27 -5.77 17.46
CA LEU A 448 4.49 -6.14 18.66
C LEU A 448 3.03 -6.47 18.34
N ILE A 449 2.48 -5.88 17.29
CA ILE A 449 1.12 -6.16 16.82
C ILE A 449 1.11 -7.06 15.57
N GLY A 450 2.27 -7.58 15.14
CA GLY A 450 2.38 -8.38 13.92
C GLY A 450 2.21 -7.59 12.62
N MET A 451 2.44 -6.27 12.63
CA MET A 451 2.32 -5.41 11.45
C MET A 451 3.72 -5.07 10.88
N PRO A 452 3.98 -5.35 9.59
CA PRO A 452 5.18 -4.85 8.91
C PRO A 452 5.24 -3.32 8.97
N ALA A 453 6.44 -2.77 9.17
CA ALA A 453 6.63 -1.32 9.32
C ALA A 453 6.16 -0.56 8.07
N GLU A 454 6.28 -1.19 6.90
CA GLU A 454 5.89 -0.68 5.59
C GLU A 454 4.37 -0.53 5.44
N ALA A 455 3.57 -1.26 6.23
CA ALA A 455 2.12 -1.12 6.26
C ALA A 455 1.63 0.04 7.15
N LEU A 456 2.50 0.62 7.99
CA LEU A 456 2.12 1.69 8.91
C LEU A 456 1.58 2.95 8.19
N PRO A 457 2.18 3.43 7.09
CA PRO A 457 1.63 4.55 6.33
C PRO A 457 0.19 4.30 5.88
N MET A 458 -0.15 3.07 5.47
CA MET A 458 -1.52 2.70 5.11
C MET A 458 -2.47 2.79 6.31
N ALA A 459 -2.08 2.23 7.45
CA ALA A 459 -2.86 2.28 8.68
C ALA A 459 -3.13 3.73 9.14
N LEU A 460 -2.14 4.62 9.03
CA LEU A 460 -2.28 6.03 9.39
C LEU A 460 -3.10 6.82 8.35
N MET A 461 -2.95 6.51 7.07
CA MET A 461 -3.63 7.25 6.00
C MET A 461 -5.12 6.90 5.90
N ARG A 462 -5.52 5.68 6.28
CA ARG A 462 -6.90 5.19 6.11
C ARG A 462 -7.97 6.07 6.78
N PRO A 463 -7.83 6.49 8.05
CA PRO A 463 -8.75 7.43 8.70
C PRO A 463 -8.87 8.80 7.99
N LEU A 464 -7.84 9.19 7.24
CA LEU A 464 -7.62 10.57 6.80
C LEU A 464 -7.96 10.77 5.31
N SER A 465 -7.65 9.80 4.46
CA SER A 465 -7.89 9.90 3.02
C SER A 465 -8.03 8.55 2.33
N GLY A 466 -9.12 8.39 1.59
CA GLY A 466 -9.42 7.16 0.87
C GLY A 466 -8.58 7.07 -0.40
N SER A 467 -8.46 8.18 -1.14
CA SER A 467 -7.59 8.28 -2.32
C SER A 467 -6.11 8.17 -1.97
N GLY A 468 -5.67 8.76 -0.85
CA GLY A 468 -4.30 8.59 -0.36
C GLY A 468 -4.00 7.15 0.02
N SER A 469 -4.93 6.49 0.71
CA SER A 469 -4.80 5.07 1.08
C SER A 469 -4.81 4.14 -0.12
N LEU A 470 -5.64 4.43 -1.13
CA LEU A 470 -5.61 3.73 -2.42
C LEU A 470 -4.25 3.84 -3.09
N GLY A 471 -3.67 5.04 -3.10
CA GLY A 471 -2.33 5.28 -3.64
C GLY A 471 -1.26 4.46 -2.93
N ILE A 472 -1.28 4.45 -1.59
CA ILE A 472 -0.35 3.66 -0.76
C ILE A 472 -0.55 2.16 -0.98
N MET A 473 -1.80 1.67 -0.99
CA MET A 473 -2.10 0.26 -1.22
C MET A 473 -1.59 -0.21 -2.59
N ALA A 474 -1.88 0.55 -3.65
CA ALA A 474 -1.41 0.24 -4.99
C ALA A 474 0.12 0.25 -5.09
N GLU A 475 0.79 1.16 -4.37
CA GLU A 475 2.25 1.16 -4.28
C GLU A 475 2.79 -0.08 -3.60
N ILE A 476 2.34 -0.39 -2.38
CA ILE A 476 2.80 -1.57 -1.64
C ILE A 476 2.59 -2.85 -2.46
N ILE A 477 1.45 -2.96 -3.15
CA ILE A 477 1.16 -4.06 -4.08
C ILE A 477 2.12 -4.08 -5.27
N SER A 478 2.41 -2.92 -5.87
CA SER A 478 3.35 -2.82 -6.98
C SER A 478 4.75 -3.26 -6.61
N VAL A 479 5.18 -3.03 -5.36
CA VAL A 479 6.54 -3.32 -4.93
C VAL A 479 6.69 -4.73 -4.36
N HIS A 480 5.75 -5.16 -3.50
CA HIS A 480 5.84 -6.45 -2.82
C HIS A 480 5.05 -7.56 -3.53
N GLY A 481 4.24 -7.21 -4.52
CA GLY A 481 3.31 -8.11 -5.19
C GLY A 481 1.97 -8.20 -4.43
N PRO A 482 0.84 -8.39 -5.15
CA PRO A 482 -0.48 -8.41 -4.54
C PRO A 482 -0.69 -9.62 -3.62
N ASP A 483 -0.10 -10.77 -3.93
CA ASP A 483 -0.30 -12.02 -3.18
C ASP A 483 0.70 -12.19 -2.03
N SER A 484 1.60 -11.22 -1.83
CA SER A 484 2.45 -11.17 -0.64
C SER A 484 1.63 -10.94 0.63
N PHE A 485 2.18 -11.33 1.78
CA PHE A 485 1.56 -11.07 3.08
C PHE A 485 1.17 -9.59 3.25
N ILE A 486 2.10 -8.68 2.98
CA ILE A 486 1.84 -7.24 3.10
C ILE A 486 0.84 -6.76 2.05
N GLY A 487 0.88 -7.29 0.83
CA GLY A 487 -0.08 -6.99 -0.23
C GLY A 487 -1.51 -7.37 0.16
N ILE A 488 -1.70 -8.54 0.76
CA ILE A 488 -2.98 -8.97 1.35
C ILE A 488 -3.37 -8.06 2.51
N LEU A 489 -2.45 -7.77 3.44
CA LEU A 489 -2.72 -6.93 4.61
C LEU A 489 -3.23 -5.54 4.23
N VAL A 490 -2.54 -4.83 3.35
CA VAL A 490 -2.94 -3.46 2.98
C VAL A 490 -4.24 -3.44 2.18
N SER A 491 -4.48 -4.49 1.39
CA SER A 491 -5.75 -4.71 0.70
C SER A 491 -6.90 -4.93 1.69
N THR A 492 -6.65 -5.71 2.75
CA THR A 492 -7.61 -5.95 3.82
C THR A 492 -7.89 -4.66 4.61
N ILE A 493 -6.85 -3.88 4.97
CA ILE A 493 -7.03 -2.59 5.66
C ILE A 493 -7.88 -1.65 4.81
N MET A 494 -7.63 -1.59 3.50
CA MET A 494 -8.42 -0.80 2.55
C MET A 494 -9.90 -1.19 2.57
N GLY A 495 -10.20 -2.49 2.68
CA GLY A 495 -11.57 -3.00 2.75
C GLY A 495 -12.22 -2.98 4.14
N SER A 496 -11.48 -2.64 5.20
CA SER A 496 -11.94 -2.82 6.59
C SER A 496 -12.59 -1.59 7.23
N THR A 497 -12.30 -0.39 6.76
CA THR A 497 -12.75 0.87 7.38
C THR A 497 -12.97 1.91 6.29
N GLU A 498 -13.52 3.06 6.60
CA GLU A 498 -13.67 4.23 5.73
C GLU A 498 -12.96 5.45 6.35
N THR A 499 -13.06 6.59 5.69
CA THR A 499 -12.29 7.78 6.03
C THR A 499 -12.93 8.65 7.11
N THR A 500 -12.65 8.41 8.40
CA THR A 500 -13.19 9.20 9.53
C THR A 500 -13.25 10.70 9.25
N PHE A 501 -12.12 11.33 8.94
CA PHE A 501 -12.06 12.79 8.84
C PHE A 501 -12.76 13.34 7.61
N TYR A 502 -12.74 12.61 6.50
CA TYR A 502 -13.45 13.01 5.28
C TYR A 502 -14.96 12.89 5.48
N VAL A 503 -15.45 11.75 6.00
CA VAL A 503 -16.87 11.55 6.26
C VAL A 503 -17.36 12.63 7.24
N ILE A 504 -16.63 12.89 8.33
CA ILE A 504 -16.98 13.96 9.28
C ILE A 504 -17.02 15.32 8.58
N THR A 505 -15.97 15.70 7.86
CA THR A 505 -15.88 17.03 7.23
C THR A 505 -16.99 17.25 6.21
N LEU A 506 -17.26 16.24 5.37
CA LEU A 506 -18.28 16.31 4.34
C LEU A 506 -19.69 16.32 4.96
N TYR A 507 -19.97 15.41 5.89
CA TYR A 507 -21.32 15.19 6.44
C TYR A 507 -21.71 16.28 7.44
N PHE A 508 -20.78 16.75 8.27
CA PHE A 508 -21.04 17.90 9.14
C PHE A 508 -20.97 19.24 8.42
N GLY A 509 -20.19 19.32 7.33
CA GLY A 509 -20.11 20.50 6.49
C GLY A 509 -21.46 20.88 5.88
N THR A 510 -22.23 19.91 5.37
CA THR A 510 -23.54 20.18 4.73
C THR A 510 -24.58 20.76 5.68
N VAL A 511 -24.48 20.45 6.98
CA VAL A 511 -25.41 20.92 8.02
C VAL A 511 -24.78 21.93 8.99
N ASN A 512 -23.61 22.49 8.63
CA ASN A 512 -22.90 23.51 9.41
C ASN A 512 -22.65 23.14 10.89
N ILE A 513 -22.40 21.87 11.17
CA ILE A 513 -22.07 21.40 12.53
C ILE A 513 -20.63 21.80 12.85
N ARG A 514 -20.47 22.62 13.90
CA ARG A 514 -19.16 23.08 14.39
C ARG A 514 -18.65 22.26 15.57
N ARG A 515 -19.57 21.70 16.37
CA ARG A 515 -19.25 20.90 17.56
C ARG A 515 -19.54 19.43 17.29
N THR A 516 -18.48 18.68 16.99
CA THR A 516 -18.53 17.26 16.58
C THR A 516 -18.79 16.29 17.75
N ARG A 517 -18.68 16.76 19.00
CA ARG A 517 -18.83 15.95 20.23
C ARG A 517 -17.92 14.71 20.21
N HIS A 518 -18.48 13.52 20.33
CA HIS A 518 -17.75 12.26 20.38
C HIS A 518 -17.66 11.55 19.02
N ALA A 519 -18.10 12.19 17.92
CA ALA A 519 -18.06 11.57 16.60
C ALA A 519 -16.63 11.23 16.15
N ILE A 520 -15.67 12.15 16.35
CA ILE A 520 -14.26 11.91 16.01
C ILE A 520 -13.68 10.77 16.84
N ALA A 521 -13.91 10.77 18.16
CA ALA A 521 -13.40 9.73 19.04
C ALA A 521 -13.98 8.35 18.71
N ALA A 522 -15.29 8.25 18.45
CA ALA A 522 -15.93 7.00 18.04
C ALA A 522 -15.42 6.52 16.68
N GLY A 523 -15.22 7.42 15.72
CA GLY A 523 -14.67 7.09 14.40
C GLY A 523 -13.23 6.56 14.49
N LEU A 524 -12.35 7.26 15.20
CA LEU A 524 -10.96 6.81 15.37
C LEU A 524 -10.85 5.47 16.10
N LEU A 525 -11.72 5.20 17.09
CA LEU A 525 -11.77 3.89 17.74
C LEU A 525 -12.25 2.79 16.79
N ALA A 526 -13.20 3.10 15.90
CA ALA A 526 -13.63 2.19 14.84
C ALA A 526 -12.47 1.89 13.88
N ASP A 527 -11.73 2.92 13.45
CA ASP A 527 -10.60 2.76 12.54
C ASP A 527 -9.49 1.89 13.14
N VAL A 528 -9.10 2.19 14.39
CA VAL A 528 -8.09 1.40 15.12
C VAL A 528 -8.53 -0.06 15.24
N ALA A 529 -9.79 -0.31 15.61
CA ALA A 529 -10.29 -1.69 15.71
C ALA A 529 -10.35 -2.41 14.37
N GLY A 530 -10.68 -1.70 13.28
CA GLY A 530 -10.68 -2.27 11.94
C GLY A 530 -9.28 -2.61 11.44
N ILE A 531 -8.32 -1.72 11.67
CA ILE A 531 -6.90 -1.94 11.33
C ILE A 531 -6.33 -3.11 12.15
N LEU A 532 -6.54 -3.13 13.47
CA LEU A 532 -6.08 -4.24 14.31
C LEU A 532 -6.78 -5.56 13.97
N GLY A 533 -8.07 -5.51 13.63
CA GLY A 533 -8.82 -6.67 13.14
C GLY A 533 -8.24 -7.22 11.84
N ALA A 534 -7.90 -6.34 10.89
CA ALA A 534 -7.23 -6.68 9.64
C ALA A 534 -5.86 -7.31 9.88
N VAL A 535 -5.02 -6.69 10.72
CA VAL A 535 -3.70 -7.22 11.09
C VAL A 535 -3.84 -8.60 11.73
N PHE A 536 -4.75 -8.75 12.71
CA PHE A 536 -4.97 -10.02 13.39
C PHE A 536 -5.39 -11.14 12.42
N ILE A 537 -6.42 -10.92 11.59
CA ILE A 537 -6.95 -11.98 10.73
C ILE A 537 -5.98 -12.34 9.61
N VAL A 538 -5.22 -11.37 9.09
CA VAL A 538 -4.22 -11.62 8.06
C VAL A 538 -3.02 -12.38 8.63
N ASN A 539 -2.54 -12.04 9.83
CA ASN A 539 -1.53 -12.85 10.53
C ASN A 539 -2.03 -14.28 10.80
N PHE A 540 -3.27 -14.42 11.27
CA PHE A 540 -3.83 -15.74 11.58
C PHE A 540 -3.96 -16.65 10.35
N LEU A 541 -4.27 -16.07 9.18
CA LEU A 541 -4.50 -16.84 7.95
C LEU A 541 -3.28 -16.92 7.03
N PHE A 542 -2.38 -15.95 7.04
CA PHE A 542 -1.30 -15.83 6.04
C PHE A 542 0.08 -15.58 6.63
N GLY A 543 0.17 -15.35 7.95
CA GLY A 543 1.43 -15.13 8.68
C GLY A 543 2.05 -16.39 9.26
#